data_AF-A0A6B3I165-F1
#
_entry.id   AF-A0A6B3I165-F1
#
_cell.length_a   1.000
_cell.length_b   1.000
_cell.length_c   1.000
_cell.angle_alpha   90.00
_cell.angle_beta   90.00
_cell.angle_gamma   90.00
#
_symmetry.space_group_name_H-M   'P 1'
#
loop_
_entity.id
_entity.type
_entity.pdbx_description
1 polymer ?
#
loop_
_entity_poly.entity_id
_entity_poly.type
_entity_poly.pdbx_seq_one_letter_code
_entity_poly.pdbx_strand_id
1 'polypeptide(L)'
;RDGRIDVGQLVTVYSAVTLMLFPLRHFEEIAMAYSFSRPSAQRAVRVLSLRRSDRAATEAGVPSGDLYDPATGLMAPQGQFTAVVCGDPDEAGRLAERLGGHAETGDQDTDTEERKKAPSVLL
;
A
#
# COMPACT_ATOMS: atom_id res chain seq x y z
N ARG A 1 -20.20 -50.38 -32.78
CA ARG A 1 -20.92 -49.09 -32.97
C ARG A 1 -20.47 -48.54 -34.32
N ASP A 2 -21.38 -48.37 -35.28
CA ASP A 2 -21.10 -48.22 -36.73
C ASP A 2 -20.46 -46.91 -37.19
N GLY A 3 -19.84 -46.11 -36.30
CA GLY A 3 -19.11 -44.89 -36.68
C GLY A 3 -19.92 -43.82 -37.43
N ARG A 4 -21.25 -43.95 -37.50
CA ARG A 4 -22.15 -43.06 -38.22
C ARG A 4 -22.84 -42.10 -37.26
N ILE A 5 -22.85 -40.82 -37.61
CA ILE A 5 -23.52 -39.74 -36.89
C ILE A 5 -24.77 -39.38 -37.70
N ASP A 6 -25.93 -39.36 -37.05
CA ASP A 6 -27.17 -38.87 -37.66
C ASP A 6 -27.16 -37.34 -37.77
N VAL A 7 -27.94 -36.79 -38.71
CA VAL A 7 -28.01 -35.34 -38.96
C VAL A 7 -28.39 -34.58 -37.67
N GLY A 8 -29.34 -35.09 -36.88
CA GLY A 8 -29.74 -34.45 -35.62
C GLY A 8 -28.61 -34.41 -34.58
N GLN A 9 -27.79 -35.47 -34.52
CA GLN A 9 -26.63 -35.53 -33.64
C GLN A 9 -25.54 -34.54 -34.07
N LEU A 10 -25.30 -34.41 -35.38
CA LEU A 10 -24.35 -33.43 -35.92
C LEU A 10 -24.74 -31.99 -35.56
N VAL A 11 -26.01 -31.63 -35.80
CA VAL A 11 -26.52 -30.29 -35.49
C VAL A 11 -26.43 -30.01 -33.99
N THR A 12 -26.80 -30.98 -33.15
CA THR A 12 -26.73 -30.83 -31.70
C THR A 12 -25.30 -30.57 -31.21
N VAL A 13 -24.32 -31.34 -31.70
CA VAL A 13 -22.91 -31.13 -31.33
C VAL A 13 -22.42 -29.77 -31.81
N TYR A 14 -22.72 -29.40 -33.06
CA TYR A 14 -22.31 -28.10 -33.60
C TYR A 14 -22.92 -26.94 -32.81
N SER A 15 -24.21 -27.01 -32.46
CA SER A 15 -24.86 -26.00 -31.63
C SER A 15 -24.26 -25.94 -30.22
N ALA A 16 -23.97 -27.08 -29.59
CA ALA A 16 -23.33 -27.10 -28.27
C ALA A 16 -21.94 -26.42 -28.30
N VAL A 17 -21.12 -26.72 -29.31
CA VAL A 17 -19.81 -26.09 -29.50
C VAL A 17 -19.95 -24.59 -29.80
N THR A 18 -20.89 -24.24 -30.68
CA THR A 18 -21.12 -22.84 -31.08
C THR A 18 -21.57 -21.99 -29.89
N LEU A 19 -22.47 -22.52 -29.06
CA LEU A 19 -22.95 -21.85 -27.86
C LEU A 19 -21.87 -21.73 -26.78
N MET A 20 -20.84 -22.58 -26.80
CA MET A 20 -19.70 -22.52 -25.87
C MET A 20 -18.71 -21.40 -26.18
N LEU A 21 -18.66 -20.92 -27.42
CA LEU A 21 -17.70 -19.88 -27.84
C LEU A 21 -17.83 -18.59 -27.01
N PHE A 22 -19.07 -18.14 -26.74
CA PHE A 22 -19.31 -16.91 -26.00
C PHE A 22 -18.96 -16.99 -24.50
N PRO A 23 -19.37 -18.05 -23.77
CA PRO A 23 -18.91 -18.31 -22.40
C PRO A 23 -17.39 -18.40 -22.26
N LEU A 24 -16.69 -19.06 -23.20
CA LEU A 24 -15.23 -19.19 -23.14
C LEU A 24 -14.53 -17.84 -23.25
N ARG A 25 -15.01 -16.96 -24.14
CA ARG A 25 -14.48 -15.60 -24.27
C ARG A 25 -14.69 -14.78 -22.99
N HIS A 26 -15.87 -14.85 -22.38
CA HIS A 26 -16.14 -14.16 -21.11
C HIS A 26 -15.23 -14.64 -19.99
N PHE A 27 -14.96 -15.95 -19.93
CA PHE A 27 -14.06 -16.50 -18.93
C PHE A 27 -12.65 -15.94 -19.07
N GLU A 28 -12.13 -15.81 -20.29
CA GLU A 28 -10.82 -15.22 -20.56
C GLU A 28 -10.76 -13.75 -20.12
N GLU A 29 -11.75 -12.96 -20.49
CA GLU A 29 -11.84 -11.53 -20.12
C GLU A 29 -11.88 -11.35 -18.58
N ILE A 30 -12.66 -12.19 -17.88
CA ILE A 30 -12.75 -12.19 -16.41
C ILE A 30 -11.43 -12.64 -15.78
N ALA A 31 -10.79 -13.69 -16.29
CA ALA A 31 -9.52 -14.19 -15.76
C ALA A 31 -8.41 -13.14 -15.87
N MET A 32 -8.35 -12.45 -17.01
CA MET A 32 -7.46 -11.33 -17.24
C MET A 32 -7.73 -10.18 -16.25
N ALA A 33 -9.01 -9.81 -16.08
CA ALA A 33 -9.40 -8.76 -15.14
C ALA A 33 -9.10 -9.11 -13.68
N TYR A 34 -9.32 -10.36 -13.30
CA TYR A 34 -9.04 -10.86 -11.97
C TYR A 34 -7.55 -10.78 -11.60
N SER A 35 -6.68 -11.06 -12.58
CA SER A 35 -5.22 -11.08 -12.37
C SER A 35 -4.64 -9.74 -11.94
N PHE A 36 -5.12 -8.62 -12.51
CA PHE A 36 -4.65 -7.29 -12.12
C PHE A 36 -5.42 -6.70 -10.93
N SER A 37 -6.70 -7.04 -10.78
CA SER A 37 -7.56 -6.45 -9.74
C SER A 37 -7.14 -6.88 -8.34
N ARG A 38 -6.78 -8.16 -8.16
CA ARG A 38 -6.39 -8.69 -6.83
C ARG A 38 -5.17 -7.98 -6.21
N PRO A 39 -4.00 -7.86 -6.87
CA PRO A 39 -2.87 -7.14 -6.31
C PRO A 39 -3.14 -5.63 -6.17
N SER A 40 -3.94 -5.04 -7.06
CA SER A 40 -4.33 -3.62 -6.97
C SER A 40 -5.18 -3.34 -5.74
N ALA A 41 -6.19 -4.18 -5.49
CA ALA A 41 -7.03 -4.11 -4.29
C ALA A 41 -6.19 -4.30 -3.02
N GLN A 42 -5.25 -5.24 -3.01
CA GLN A 42 -4.38 -5.46 -1.87
C GLN A 42 -3.50 -4.24 -1.55
N ARG A 43 -2.96 -3.56 -2.57
CA ARG A 43 -2.20 -2.32 -2.39
C ARG A 43 -3.07 -1.18 -1.86
N ALA A 44 -4.30 -1.05 -2.39
CA ALA A 44 -5.25 -0.06 -1.90
C ALA A 44 -5.61 -0.30 -0.43
N VAL A 45 -5.93 -1.55 -0.06
CA VAL A 45 -6.21 -1.93 1.33
C VAL A 45 -5.01 -1.64 2.23
N ARG A 46 -3.77 -1.92 1.80
CA ARG A 46 -2.58 -1.63 2.60
C ARG A 46 -2.48 -0.15 2.97
N VAL A 47 -2.71 0.76 2.01
CA VAL A 47 -2.70 2.21 2.27
C VAL A 47 -3.86 2.61 3.18
N LEU A 48 -5.06 2.12 2.89
CA LEU A 48 -6.27 2.43 3.68
C LEU A 48 -6.22 1.84 5.09
N SER A 49 -5.43 0.79 5.31
CA SER A 49 -5.23 0.16 6.62
C SER A 49 -4.19 0.87 7.49
N LEU A 50 -3.45 1.84 6.94
CA LEU A 50 -2.48 2.61 7.71
C LEU A 50 -3.20 3.32 8.85
N ARG A 51 -2.81 3.00 10.07
CA ARG A 51 -3.19 3.77 11.25
C ARG A 51 -2.11 4.79 11.50
N ARG A 52 -2.56 6.00 11.81
CA ARG A 52 -1.66 7.06 12.23
C ARG A 52 -1.15 6.70 13.63
N SER A 53 0.17 6.62 13.77
CA SER A 53 0.87 6.36 15.02
C SER A 53 0.98 7.61 15.90
N ASP A 54 0.31 8.71 15.51
CA ASP A 54 0.35 9.95 16.26
C ASP A 54 -0.40 9.79 17.59
N ARG A 55 0.28 10.26 18.64
CA ARG A 55 -0.36 10.53 19.93
C ARG A 55 -1.52 11.47 19.64
N ALA A 56 -2.73 11.08 20.04
CA ALA A 56 -3.91 11.93 19.90
C ALA A 56 -3.57 13.34 20.40
N ALA A 57 -3.82 14.35 19.55
CA ALA A 57 -3.56 15.75 19.87
C ALA A 57 -4.19 16.04 21.24
N THR A 58 -3.34 16.15 22.26
CA THR A 58 -3.79 16.04 23.64
C THR A 58 -4.35 17.38 24.14
N GLU A 59 -4.14 18.45 23.37
CA GLU A 59 -4.57 19.80 23.68
C GLU A 59 -5.14 20.50 22.45
N ALA A 60 -6.32 21.10 22.61
CA ALA A 60 -6.93 21.96 21.60
C ALA A 60 -6.35 23.38 21.76
N GLY A 61 -5.25 23.68 21.06
CA GLY A 61 -4.63 24.99 21.09
C GLY A 61 -3.41 25.10 20.19
N VAL A 62 -3.06 26.32 19.79
CA VAL A 62 -1.79 26.60 19.11
C VAL A 62 -0.70 26.63 20.20
N PRO A 63 0.36 25.80 20.11
CA PRO A 63 1.49 25.86 21.04
C PRO A 63 2.10 27.27 21.07
N SER A 64 2.47 27.74 22.26
CA SER A 64 3.09 29.06 22.45
C SER A 64 4.29 28.96 23.39
N GLY A 65 5.19 29.94 23.31
CA GLY A 65 6.44 29.98 24.07
C GLY A 65 7.67 29.63 23.24
N ASP A 66 8.78 29.43 23.94
CA ASP A 66 10.08 29.11 23.35
C ASP A 66 10.10 27.66 22.85
N LEU A 67 10.78 27.44 21.72
CA LEU A 67 10.95 26.10 21.16
C LEU A 67 12.24 25.48 21.70
N TYR A 68 12.13 24.33 22.35
CA TYR A 68 13.25 23.62 22.97
C TYR A 68 13.42 22.21 22.38
N ASP A 69 14.64 21.87 21.98
CA ASP A 69 15.04 20.51 21.60
C ASP A 69 15.95 19.90 22.68
N PRO A 70 15.48 18.90 23.45
CA PRO A 70 16.26 18.31 24.53
C PRO A 70 17.47 17.50 24.05
N ALA A 71 17.46 17.00 22.81
CA ALA A 71 18.55 16.19 22.29
C ALA A 71 19.81 17.02 21.99
N THR A 72 19.62 18.25 21.50
CA THR A 72 20.72 19.18 21.18
C THR A 72 20.92 20.26 22.25
N GLY A 73 19.92 20.47 23.11
CA GLY A 73 19.88 21.60 24.05
C GLY A 73 19.53 22.94 23.38
N LEU A 74 19.11 22.94 22.10
CA LEU A 74 18.71 24.15 21.38
C LEU A 74 17.50 24.81 22.02
N MET A 75 17.56 26.13 22.19
CA MET A 75 16.43 26.96 22.62
C MET A 75 16.25 28.11 21.63
N ALA A 76 15.11 28.14 20.94
CA ALA A 76 14.72 29.18 20.01
C ALA A 76 13.62 30.06 20.65
N PRO A 77 13.93 31.33 21.02
CA PRO A 77 13.00 32.20 21.70
C PRO A 77 11.78 32.55 20.84
N GLN A 78 10.63 32.69 21.49
CA GLN A 78 9.41 33.13 20.83
C GLN A 78 9.58 34.49 20.16
N GLY A 79 9.10 34.62 18.92
CA GLY A 79 9.10 35.88 18.17
C GLY A 79 10.44 36.26 17.56
N GLN A 80 11.44 35.38 17.62
CA GLN A 80 12.75 35.60 17.00
C GLN A 80 12.99 34.63 15.84
N PHE A 81 13.66 35.13 14.80
CA PHE A 81 14.13 34.30 13.71
C PHE A 81 15.46 33.64 14.12
N THR A 82 15.44 32.31 14.28
CA THR A 82 16.63 31.53 14.65
C THR A 82 17.12 30.76 13.42
N ALA A 83 18.37 30.98 13.03
CA ALA A 83 19.01 30.24 11.95
C ALA A 83 19.96 29.17 12.52
N VAL A 84 19.88 27.95 12.00
CA VAL A 84 20.78 26.84 12.38
C VAL A 84 21.82 26.68 11.29
N VAL A 85 23.09 26.69 11.68
CA VAL A 85 24.22 26.41 10.79
C VAL A 85 24.82 25.06 11.20
N CYS A 86 24.91 24.15 10.25
CA CYS A 86 25.42 22.80 10.44
C CYS A 86 26.57 22.53 9.47
N GLY A 87 27.51 21.67 9.89
CA GLY A 87 28.53 21.13 8.99
C GLY A 87 28.01 19.97 8.14
N ASP A 88 27.03 19.23 8.68
CA ASP A 88 26.32 18.14 8.02
C ASP A 88 24.83 18.52 7.84
N PRO A 89 24.32 18.64 6.60
CA PRO A 89 22.90 18.94 6.36
C PRO A 89 21.95 17.88 6.93
N ASP A 90 22.38 16.63 7.09
CA ASP A 90 21.52 15.58 7.65
C ASP A 90 21.21 15.82 9.14
N GLU A 91 22.13 16.46 9.88
CA GLU A 91 21.88 16.84 11.28
C GLU A 91 20.80 17.91 11.39
N ALA A 92 20.83 18.91 10.50
CA ALA A 92 19.76 19.91 10.43
C ALA A 92 18.42 19.27 9.99
N GLY A 93 18.44 18.27 9.11
CA GLY A 93 17.27 17.49 8.74
C GLY A 93 16.64 16.78 9.95
N ARG A 94 17.43 16.02 10.72
CA ARG A 94 16.96 15.33 11.93
C ARG A 94 16.43 16.30 12.98
N LEU A 95 17.06 17.47 13.14
CA LEU A 95 16.56 18.52 14.01
C LEU A 95 15.19 19.04 13.55
N ALA A 96 15.02 19.31 12.25
CA ALA A 96 13.76 19.78 11.69
C ALA A 96 12.62 18.75 11.84
N GLU A 97 12.92 17.46 11.66
CA GLU A 97 11.96 16.37 11.86
C GLU A 97 11.43 16.34 13.30
N ARG A 98 12.35 16.36 14.29
CA ARG A 98 11.97 16.39 15.72
C ARG A 98 11.14 17.62 16.06
N LEU A 99 11.60 18.80 15.65
CA LEU A 99 10.90 20.06 15.94
C LEU A 99 9.55 20.17 15.23
N GLY A 100 9.41 19.54 14.06
CA GLY A 100 8.16 19.48 13.30
C GLY A 100 7.15 18.47 13.83
N GLY A 101 7.49 17.70 14.87
CA GLY A 101 6.63 16.63 15.39
C GLY A 101 6.51 15.43 14.45
N HIS A 102 7.43 15.30 13.50
CA HIS A 102 7.56 14.09 12.70
C HIS A 102 8.20 13.01 13.59
N ALA A 103 7.57 11.84 13.66
CA ALA A 103 8.16 10.71 14.37
C ALA A 103 9.55 10.44 13.76
N GLU A 104 10.55 10.24 14.62
CA GLU A 104 11.81 9.67 14.16
C GLU A 104 11.48 8.40 13.40
N THR A 105 11.91 8.29 12.15
CA THR A 105 11.71 7.08 11.35
C THR A 105 12.68 6.01 11.87
N GLY A 106 12.43 5.59 13.10
CA GLY A 106 13.27 4.76 13.94
C GLY A 106 12.43 3.76 14.72
N ASP A 107 11.38 3.23 14.10
CA ASP A 107 10.93 1.88 14.38
C ASP A 107 11.22 1.09 13.11
N GLN A 108 12.41 0.50 13.06
CA GLN A 108 12.60 -0.70 12.26
C GLN A 108 11.51 -1.64 12.75
N ASP A 109 10.55 -2.00 11.89
CA ASP A 109 9.71 -3.17 12.08
C ASP A 109 10.65 -4.38 12.29
N THR A 110 11.12 -4.60 13.51
CA THR A 110 11.68 -5.87 13.95
C THR A 110 10.52 -6.80 14.25
N ASP A 111 9.67 -7.01 13.25
CA ASP A 111 8.88 -8.22 13.08
C ASP A 111 9.43 -8.94 11.84
N THR A 112 10.71 -9.30 11.93
CA THR A 112 11.20 -10.51 11.29
C THR A 112 10.57 -11.68 12.04
N GLU A 113 9.38 -12.09 11.64
CA GLU A 113 8.89 -13.48 11.58
C GLU A 113 7.37 -13.52 11.42
N GLU A 114 6.89 -13.39 10.18
CA GLU A 114 6.03 -14.40 9.56
C GLU A 114 5.85 -14.02 8.09
N ARG A 115 6.86 -14.39 7.30
CA ARG A 115 6.69 -14.52 5.85
C ARG A 115 5.73 -15.69 5.60
N LYS A 116 4.43 -15.47 5.82
CA LYS A 116 3.38 -16.41 5.44
C LYS A 116 3.32 -16.43 3.92
N LYS A 117 4.12 -17.35 3.38
CA LYS A 117 4.22 -17.83 1.99
C LYS A 117 3.08 -17.32 1.10
N ALA A 118 3.34 -16.26 0.34
CA ALA A 118 2.50 -15.93 -0.80
C ALA A 118 2.48 -17.13 -1.75
N PRO A 119 1.32 -17.55 -2.28
CA PRO A 119 1.30 -18.60 -3.29
C PRO A 119 2.05 -18.07 -4.50
N SER A 120 3.16 -18.74 -4.84
CA SER A 120 3.85 -18.57 -6.10
C SER A 120 2.86 -18.94 -7.19
N VAL A 121 2.31 -17.93 -7.87
CA VAL A 121 1.65 -18.13 -9.16
C VAL A 121 2.76 -17.92 -10.18
N LEU A 122 3.48 -19.02 -10.47
CA LEU A 122 4.19 -19.18 -11.71
C LEU A 122 3.34 -20.08 -12.60
N LEU A 123 3.26 -19.66 -13.87
CA LEU A 123 2.72 -20.34 -15.04
C LEU A 123 2.80 -21.87 -14.99
#